data_AF-A0A959F116-F1
#
_entry.id   AF-A0A959F116-F1
#
_cell.length_a   1.000
_cell.length_b   1.000
_cell.length_c   1.000
_cell.angle_alpha   90.00
_cell.angle_beta   90.00
_cell.angle_gamma   90.00
#
_symmetry.space_group_name_H-M   'P 1'
#
loop_
_entity.id
_entity.type
_entity.pdbx_description
1 polymer ?
#
loop_
_entity_poly.entity_id
_entity_poly.type
_entity_poly.pdbx_seq_one_letter_code
_entity_poly.pdbx_strand_id
1 'polypeptide(L)'
;LNKYDKVVHCEFGSPETAARSEHVHHAPRSFSSHLTTTATTTAIAGPQYNVFPMPVESPNHGDRELLDDPANPVASPFGWHDFDGEAGADETITFGNNVHAYADLGNDNSSAGDEPDGGIDLHFDFPLDLAADPSEYQDAAVTNLFYWCNIMHDVWYQYGFDEPAGNFQINNYGNGGAEFDHVLA
;
A
#
# COMPACT_ATOMS: atom_id res chain seq x y z
N LEU A 1 -24.02 3.86 24.48
CA LEU A 1 -24.20 2.89 23.38
C LEU A 1 -22.80 2.51 22.94
N ASN A 2 -22.27 1.41 23.46
CA ASN A 2 -20.91 0.94 23.20
C ASN A 2 -20.88 0.32 21.80
N LYS A 3 -19.98 0.77 20.93
CA LYS A 3 -19.97 0.45 19.49
C LYS A 3 -18.67 -0.28 19.12
N TYR A 4 -18.37 -1.36 19.84
CA TYR A 4 -17.30 -2.29 19.51
C TYR A 4 -17.87 -3.69 19.56
N ASP A 5 -18.38 -4.17 18.43
CA ASP A 5 -18.87 -5.55 18.30
C ASP A 5 -17.81 -6.39 17.58
N LYS A 6 -17.28 -7.38 18.31
CA LYS A 6 -16.35 -8.41 17.83
C LYS A 6 -17.17 -9.66 17.53
N VAL A 7 -17.14 -10.18 16.31
CA VAL A 7 -17.82 -11.43 15.95
C VAL A 7 -16.83 -12.48 15.50
N VAL A 8 -16.84 -13.63 16.18
CA VAL A 8 -16.25 -14.92 15.78
C VAL A 8 -17.25 -15.97 16.33
N HIS A 9 -17.67 -17.08 15.71
CA HIS A 9 -16.98 -18.16 14.98
C HIS A 9 -18.00 -18.97 14.13
N CYS A 10 -17.53 -19.78 13.17
CA CYS A 10 -18.25 -20.96 12.69
C CYS A 10 -17.39 -22.22 12.90
N GLU A 11 -17.93 -23.21 13.62
CA GLU A 11 -17.38 -24.57 13.71
C GLU A 11 -17.75 -25.36 12.46
N PHE A 12 -16.75 -25.98 11.82
CA PHE A 12 -17.00 -27.07 10.87
C PHE A 12 -16.56 -28.37 11.53
N GLY A 13 -17.56 -29.24 11.78
CA GLY A 13 -17.37 -30.53 12.43
C GLY A 13 -16.34 -31.42 11.72
N SER A 14 -15.78 -32.35 12.49
CA SER A 14 -14.73 -33.29 12.10
C SER A 14 -15.00 -34.01 10.77
N PRO A 15 -14.03 -34.04 9.83
CA PRO A 15 -14.14 -34.88 8.66
C PRO A 15 -13.71 -36.32 9.02
N GLU A 16 -14.68 -37.21 9.14
CA GLU A 16 -14.44 -38.64 8.99
C GLU A 16 -14.10 -38.95 7.52
N THR A 17 -13.05 -39.75 7.35
CA THR A 17 -12.69 -40.57 6.16
C THR A 17 -12.10 -39.89 4.91
N ALA A 18 -10.77 -39.85 4.92
CA ALA A 18 -9.86 -40.44 3.92
C ALA A 18 -10.15 -40.29 2.41
N ALA A 19 -9.33 -39.48 1.73
CA ALA A 19 -8.82 -39.79 0.40
C ALA A 19 -7.38 -39.28 0.26
N ARG A 20 -6.45 -40.23 0.13
CA ARG A 20 -5.01 -40.05 -0.04
C ARG A 20 -4.73 -39.65 -1.50
N SER A 21 -4.19 -38.46 -1.74
CA SER A 21 -3.61 -38.08 -3.03
C SER A 21 -2.09 -37.97 -2.88
N GLU A 22 -1.37 -38.84 -3.57
CA GLU A 22 0.09 -38.84 -3.60
C GLU A 22 0.59 -37.75 -4.55
N HIS A 23 1.21 -36.70 -4.01
CA HIS A 23 1.99 -35.75 -4.79
C HIS A 23 3.48 -35.96 -4.53
N VAL A 24 4.19 -36.30 -5.60
CA VAL A 24 5.63 -36.56 -5.64
C VAL A 24 6.39 -35.24 -5.53
N HIS A 25 7.16 -35.06 -4.45
CA HIS A 25 8.05 -33.92 -4.28
C HIS A 25 9.24 -34.01 -5.24
N HIS A 26 9.29 -33.13 -6.24
CA HIS A 26 10.53 -32.83 -6.96
C HIS A 26 11.34 -31.81 -6.15
N ALA A 27 12.60 -32.15 -5.86
CA ALA A 27 13.52 -31.30 -5.12
C ALA A 27 13.81 -29.99 -5.87
N PRO A 28 13.86 -28.82 -5.20
CA PRO A 28 14.26 -27.58 -5.85
C PRO A 28 15.77 -27.59 -6.12
N ARG A 29 16.15 -27.19 -7.35
CA ARG A 29 17.54 -26.96 -7.75
C ARG A 29 18.05 -25.69 -7.09
N SER A 30 19.20 -25.78 -6.43
CA SER A 30 19.92 -24.65 -5.86
C SER A 30 20.41 -23.71 -6.98
N PHE A 31 19.98 -22.45 -6.93
CA PHE A 31 20.56 -21.36 -7.71
C PHE A 31 21.61 -20.65 -6.85
N SER A 32 22.85 -20.65 -7.33
CA SER A 32 23.95 -19.91 -6.70
C SER A 32 23.88 -18.46 -7.15
N SER A 33 23.51 -17.54 -6.26
CA SER A 33 23.60 -16.10 -6.54
C SER A 33 25.06 -15.65 -6.36
N HIS A 34 25.65 -15.10 -7.41
CA HIS A 34 26.94 -14.44 -7.33
C HIS A 34 26.73 -13.04 -6.76
N LEU A 35 27.08 -12.84 -5.47
CA LEU A 35 27.14 -11.49 -4.90
C LEU A 35 28.24 -10.70 -5.61
N THR A 36 27.85 -9.71 -6.37
CA THR A 36 28.73 -8.66 -6.86
C THR A 36 28.58 -7.49 -5.90
N THR A 37 29.58 -7.26 -5.05
CA THR A 37 29.63 -6.11 -4.15
C THR A 37 29.92 -4.85 -4.97
N THR A 38 28.86 -4.17 -5.41
CA THR A 38 28.94 -2.80 -5.92
C THR A 38 28.98 -1.84 -4.73
N ALA A 39 29.92 -0.89 -4.78
CA ALA A 39 30.12 0.12 -3.75
C ALA A 39 28.83 0.94 -3.52
N THR A 40 28.46 1.08 -2.26
CA THR A 40 27.33 1.88 -1.79
C THR A 40 27.64 3.36 -2.02
N THR A 41 27.24 3.90 -3.16
CA THR A 41 26.75 5.28 -3.17
C THR A 41 25.50 5.26 -2.32
N THR A 42 25.47 6.02 -1.23
CA THR A 42 24.24 6.28 -0.48
C THR A 42 23.30 7.00 -1.43
N ALA A 43 22.51 6.23 -2.19
CA ALA A 43 21.25 6.71 -2.70
C ALA A 43 20.47 7.16 -1.46
N ILE A 44 19.89 8.36 -1.52
CA ILE A 44 18.79 8.67 -0.62
C ILE A 44 17.78 7.55 -0.86
N ALA A 45 17.53 6.72 0.15
CA ALA A 45 16.58 5.64 0.03
C ALA A 45 15.24 6.26 -0.37
N GLY A 46 14.53 5.65 -1.32
CA GLY A 46 13.19 6.11 -1.69
C GLY A 46 12.21 5.88 -0.54
N PRO A 47 10.94 6.28 -0.71
CA PRO A 47 9.92 6.04 0.31
C PRO A 47 9.78 4.54 0.60
N GLN A 48 9.57 4.20 1.88
CA GLN A 48 9.47 2.82 2.34
C GLN A 48 8.13 2.56 3.01
N TYR A 49 7.51 1.41 2.70
CA TYR A 49 6.17 1.07 3.17
C TYR A 49 6.14 -0.36 3.70
N ASN A 50 5.86 -0.54 5.00
CA ASN A 50 5.60 -1.87 5.55
C ASN A 50 4.12 -2.23 5.33
N VAL A 51 3.81 -3.06 4.36
CA VAL A 51 2.42 -3.31 3.88
C VAL A 51 2.23 -4.77 3.48
N PHE A 52 1.00 -5.18 3.19
CA PHE A 52 0.74 -6.46 2.52
C PHE A 52 0.91 -6.24 1.00
N PRO A 53 2.05 -6.62 0.40
CA PRO A 53 2.34 -6.29 -0.99
C PRO A 53 1.48 -7.09 -1.95
N MET A 54 1.17 -6.57 -3.14
CA MET A 54 0.54 -7.37 -4.20
C MET A 54 1.39 -8.64 -4.47
N PRO A 55 0.81 -9.86 -4.51
CA PRO A 55 -0.62 -10.19 -4.59
C PRO A 55 -1.29 -10.55 -3.24
N VAL A 56 -0.68 -10.25 -2.10
CA VAL A 56 -1.22 -10.54 -0.77
C VAL A 56 -2.44 -9.65 -0.47
N GLU A 57 -3.63 -10.18 -0.70
CA GLU A 57 -4.89 -9.40 -0.54
C GLU A 57 -5.36 -9.23 0.91
N SER A 58 -4.84 -10.04 1.85
CA SER A 58 -5.24 -9.94 3.26
C SER A 58 -4.18 -10.55 4.19
N PRO A 59 -4.24 -10.26 5.51
CA PRO A 59 -3.33 -10.86 6.48
C PRO A 59 -3.41 -12.38 6.60
N ASN A 60 -4.48 -13.00 6.11
CA ASN A 60 -4.62 -14.46 6.09
C ASN A 60 -3.96 -15.11 4.86
N HIS A 61 -3.50 -14.30 3.89
CA HIS A 61 -2.93 -14.76 2.62
C HIS A 61 -1.43 -14.53 2.49
N GLY A 62 -0.80 -13.85 3.44
CA GLY A 62 0.64 -13.59 3.46
C GLY A 62 1.04 -12.60 4.55
N ASP A 63 2.35 -12.45 4.72
CA ASP A 63 2.94 -11.52 5.68
C ASP A 63 3.12 -10.13 5.07
N ARG A 64 3.38 -9.13 5.93
CA ARG A 64 3.81 -7.81 5.48
C ARG A 64 5.27 -7.81 5.04
N GLU A 65 5.60 -6.91 4.12
CA GLU A 65 6.96 -6.65 3.65
C GLU A 65 7.23 -5.15 3.67
N LEU A 66 8.45 -4.76 4.06
CA LEU A 66 8.94 -3.40 3.91
C LEU A 66 9.42 -3.19 2.48
N LEU A 67 8.59 -2.56 1.66
CA LEU A 67 8.89 -2.24 0.27
C LEU A 67 9.72 -0.96 0.18
N ASP A 68 10.63 -0.92 -0.80
CA ASP A 68 11.46 0.26 -1.13
C ASP A 68 10.99 0.80 -2.49
N ASP A 69 10.50 2.04 -2.49
CA ASP A 69 10.03 2.81 -3.64
C ASP A 69 9.16 2.01 -4.65
N PRO A 70 7.96 1.57 -4.25
CA PRO A 70 7.09 0.74 -5.09
C PRO A 70 6.37 1.50 -6.23
N ALA A 71 6.54 2.82 -6.34
CA ALA A 71 5.81 3.64 -7.29
C ALA A 71 6.15 3.28 -8.75
N ASN A 72 5.14 3.22 -9.62
CA ASN A 72 5.38 3.00 -11.04
C ASN A 72 5.87 4.31 -11.69
N PRO A 73 7.08 4.36 -12.29
CA PRO A 73 7.64 5.61 -12.81
C PRO A 73 6.94 6.14 -14.07
N VAL A 74 6.02 5.39 -14.67
CA VAL A 74 5.21 5.84 -15.82
C VAL A 74 3.90 6.45 -15.34
N ALA A 75 3.22 5.79 -14.40
CA ALA A 75 1.92 6.24 -13.88
C ALA A 75 2.07 7.31 -12.78
N SER A 76 3.12 7.20 -11.98
CA SER A 76 3.47 8.10 -10.87
C SER A 76 4.91 8.60 -11.06
N PRO A 77 5.17 9.47 -12.05
CA PRO A 77 6.54 9.87 -12.45
C PRO A 77 7.33 10.63 -11.38
N PHE A 78 6.64 11.21 -10.39
CA PHE A 78 7.23 11.93 -9.26
C PHE A 78 7.08 11.16 -7.92
N GLY A 79 6.67 9.89 -7.98
CA GLY A 79 6.34 9.10 -6.79
C GLY A 79 4.93 9.37 -6.28
N TRP A 80 4.62 8.89 -5.07
CA TRP A 80 3.27 8.95 -4.50
C TRP A 80 3.03 10.13 -3.55
N HIS A 81 4.07 10.89 -3.19
CA HIS A 81 4.00 12.01 -2.24
C HIS A 81 4.29 13.38 -2.88
N ASP A 82 4.35 13.43 -4.20
CA ASP A 82 4.41 14.64 -5.00
C ASP A 82 3.03 14.92 -5.59
N PHE A 83 2.67 16.17 -5.74
CA PHE A 83 1.54 16.63 -6.55
C PHE A 83 1.82 17.94 -7.30
N ASP A 84 2.97 18.61 -7.08
CA ASP A 84 3.34 19.82 -7.81
C ASP A 84 4.13 19.54 -9.10
N GLY A 85 4.71 18.34 -9.25
CA GLY A 85 5.48 17.91 -10.41
C GLY A 85 6.93 18.38 -10.41
N GLU A 86 7.45 18.81 -9.26
CA GLU A 86 8.85 19.11 -9.03
C GLU A 86 9.54 17.94 -8.32
N ALA A 87 10.86 17.86 -8.42
CA ALA A 87 11.58 16.75 -7.80
C ALA A 87 11.60 16.90 -6.27
N GLY A 88 10.86 16.03 -5.58
CA GLY A 88 10.80 15.97 -4.12
C GLY A 88 9.46 15.43 -3.67
N ALA A 89 9.30 15.20 -2.37
CA ALA A 89 7.99 14.98 -1.80
C ALA A 89 7.45 16.33 -1.32
N ASP A 90 6.19 16.60 -1.66
CA ASP A 90 5.47 17.78 -1.18
C ASP A 90 4.99 17.58 0.26
N GLU A 91 4.65 16.34 0.61
CA GLU A 91 4.13 15.95 1.91
C GLU A 91 4.87 14.73 2.46
N THR A 92 4.90 14.59 3.79
CA THR A 92 5.49 13.43 4.48
C THR A 92 4.46 12.45 5.03
N ILE A 93 3.18 12.75 4.83
CA ILE A 93 2.04 11.94 5.26
C ILE A 93 1.48 11.10 4.10
N THR A 94 0.47 10.26 4.35
CA THR A 94 -0.27 9.47 3.34
C THR A 94 -1.15 10.31 2.41
N PHE A 95 -0.55 11.32 1.78
CA PHE A 95 -1.16 12.23 0.82
C PHE A 95 -0.21 12.47 -0.35
N GLY A 96 -0.77 12.49 -1.56
CA GLY A 96 -0.09 12.93 -2.78
C GLY A 96 -1.03 12.92 -3.98
N ASN A 97 -0.45 12.89 -5.19
CA ASN A 97 -1.21 13.14 -6.42
C ASN A 97 -2.45 12.25 -6.59
N ASN A 98 -2.34 10.95 -6.32
CA ASN A 98 -3.38 9.96 -6.67
C ASN A 98 -4.44 9.81 -5.56
N VAL A 99 -4.03 9.96 -4.30
CA VAL A 99 -4.85 9.62 -3.13
C VAL A 99 -4.43 10.41 -1.88
N HIS A 100 -5.42 10.76 -1.07
CA HIS A 100 -5.29 11.21 0.31
C HIS A 100 -5.96 10.17 1.21
N ALA A 101 -5.16 9.40 1.95
CA ALA A 101 -5.66 8.37 2.85
C ALA A 101 -5.60 8.84 4.31
N TYR A 102 -6.68 8.70 5.05
CA TYR A 102 -6.79 9.13 6.45
C TYR A 102 -7.83 8.32 7.23
N ALA A 103 -7.83 8.44 8.56
CA ALA A 103 -8.86 7.82 9.38
C ALA A 103 -10.11 8.71 9.44
N ASP A 104 -11.28 8.18 9.05
CA ASP A 104 -12.58 8.88 9.21
C ASP A 104 -13.33 8.37 10.45
N LEU A 105 -12.74 8.54 11.63
CA LEU A 105 -13.38 8.15 12.90
C LEU A 105 -14.62 9.00 13.22
N GLY A 106 -14.66 10.22 12.69
CA GLY A 106 -15.75 11.18 12.85
C GLY A 106 -16.96 10.89 11.95
N ASN A 107 -16.78 10.10 10.90
CA ASN A 107 -17.76 9.91 9.82
C ASN A 107 -18.20 11.26 9.23
N ASP A 108 -17.23 12.15 9.01
CA ASP A 108 -17.45 13.47 8.43
C ASP A 108 -16.77 13.65 7.07
N ASN A 109 -16.13 12.57 6.56
CA ASN A 109 -15.45 12.54 5.27
C ASN A 109 -14.39 13.66 5.18
N SER A 110 -13.68 13.91 6.28
CA SER A 110 -12.59 14.87 6.38
C SER A 110 -11.46 14.32 7.25
N SER A 111 -10.24 14.70 6.89
CA SER A 111 -9.08 14.38 7.72
C SER A 111 -9.13 15.12 9.05
N ALA A 112 -8.79 14.41 10.13
CA ALA A 112 -8.59 14.99 11.45
C ALA A 112 -7.16 15.52 11.68
N GLY A 113 -6.28 15.44 10.66
CA GLY A 113 -4.86 15.74 10.77
C GLY A 113 -4.07 14.65 11.50
N ASP A 114 -4.56 13.41 11.45
CA ASP A 114 -3.99 12.22 12.08
C ASP A 114 -3.47 11.20 11.05
N GLU A 115 -3.16 11.66 9.83
CA GLU A 115 -2.52 10.83 8.82
C GLU A 115 -1.16 10.31 9.30
N PRO A 116 -0.82 9.06 8.96
CA PRO A 116 0.51 8.53 9.24
C PRO A 116 1.59 9.38 8.58
N ASP A 117 2.58 9.80 9.37
CA ASP A 117 3.71 10.61 8.93
C ASP A 117 4.98 9.75 8.88
N GLY A 118 5.55 9.58 7.69
CA GLY A 118 6.80 8.85 7.46
C GLY A 118 8.05 9.72 7.71
N GLY A 119 7.86 11.00 8.03
CA GLY A 119 8.93 11.98 8.20
C GLY A 119 9.66 12.28 6.90
N ILE A 120 10.80 12.98 7.02
CA ILE A 120 11.59 13.43 5.86
C ILE A 120 12.09 12.29 4.97
N ASP A 121 12.26 11.10 5.55
CA ASP A 121 12.73 9.91 4.85
C ASP A 121 11.59 9.06 4.26
N LEU A 122 10.32 9.48 4.47
CA LEU A 122 9.13 8.75 4.03
C LEU A 122 9.14 7.27 4.45
N HIS A 123 9.44 7.03 5.73
CA HIS A 123 9.60 5.69 6.29
C HIS A 123 8.34 5.25 7.06
N PHE A 124 7.42 4.61 6.35
CA PHE A 124 6.13 4.13 6.88
C PHE A 124 6.23 2.68 7.39
N ASP A 125 7.00 2.48 8.46
CA ASP A 125 7.15 1.19 9.15
C ASP A 125 6.41 1.16 10.50
N PHE A 126 5.08 1.10 10.44
CA PHE A 126 4.24 1.07 11.63
C PHE A 126 3.96 -0.38 12.10
N PRO A 127 3.89 -0.63 13.42
CA PRO A 127 3.56 -1.95 13.95
C PRO A 127 2.10 -2.33 13.63
N LEU A 128 1.86 -3.63 13.44
CA LEU A 128 0.52 -4.19 13.27
C LEU A 128 0.35 -5.40 14.21
N ASP A 129 -0.57 -5.29 15.15
CA ASP A 129 -1.04 -6.42 15.96
C ASP A 129 -2.54 -6.61 15.73
N LEU A 130 -2.89 -7.64 14.95
CA LEU A 130 -4.29 -7.96 14.63
C LEU A 130 -5.07 -8.53 15.83
N ALA A 131 -4.41 -8.83 16.95
CA ALA A 131 -5.07 -9.19 18.19
C ALA A 131 -5.42 -7.98 19.06
N ALA A 132 -4.82 -6.82 18.80
CA ALA A 132 -5.08 -5.56 19.50
C ALA A 132 -6.40 -4.90 19.05
N ASP A 133 -6.77 -3.80 19.70
CA ASP A 133 -7.90 -2.99 19.26
C ASP A 133 -7.55 -2.27 17.94
N PRO A 134 -8.48 -2.16 16.97
CA PRO A 134 -8.22 -1.48 15.70
C PRO A 134 -7.71 -0.04 15.81
N SER A 135 -8.05 0.66 16.89
CA SER A 135 -7.54 2.00 17.15
C SER A 135 -6.02 2.04 17.42
N GLU A 136 -5.40 0.91 17.79
CA GLU A 136 -3.97 0.83 18.13
C GLU A 136 -3.06 0.62 16.91
N TYR A 137 -3.61 0.29 15.74
CA TYR A 137 -2.84 0.04 14.51
C TYR A 137 -3.34 0.83 13.29
N GLN A 138 -4.01 1.96 13.54
CA GLN A 138 -4.55 2.82 12.50
C GLN A 138 -3.49 3.25 11.49
N ASP A 139 -2.28 3.58 11.96
CA ASP A 139 -1.22 4.03 11.06
C ASP A 139 -0.79 2.96 10.06
N ALA A 140 -0.68 1.72 10.51
CA ALA A 140 -0.39 0.59 9.64
C ALA A 140 -1.56 0.31 8.66
N ALA A 141 -2.80 0.50 9.11
CA ALA A 141 -3.98 0.29 8.28
C ALA A 141 -4.11 1.36 7.18
N VAL A 142 -3.97 2.64 7.53
CA VAL A 142 -4.02 3.78 6.58
C VAL A 142 -2.84 3.74 5.62
N THR A 143 -1.64 3.41 6.08
CA THR A 143 -0.48 3.18 5.19
C THR A 143 -0.74 2.06 4.18
N ASN A 144 -1.35 0.95 4.61
CA ASN A 144 -1.70 -0.14 3.71
C ASN A 144 -2.80 0.26 2.71
N LEU A 145 -3.77 1.09 3.12
CA LEU A 145 -4.78 1.64 2.22
C LEU A 145 -4.15 2.57 1.16
N PHE A 146 -3.30 3.49 1.59
CA PHE A 146 -2.55 4.39 0.71
C PHE A 146 -1.75 3.62 -0.34
N TYR A 147 -1.02 2.57 0.08
CA TYR A 147 -0.29 1.67 -0.82
C TYR A 147 -1.22 1.03 -1.86
N TRP A 148 -2.32 0.41 -1.43
CA TRP A 148 -3.22 -0.28 -2.36
C TRP A 148 -3.95 0.68 -3.31
N CYS A 149 -4.36 1.86 -2.87
CA CYS A 149 -4.94 2.89 -3.74
C CYS A 149 -3.96 3.32 -4.83
N ASN A 150 -2.70 3.59 -4.48
CA ASN A 150 -1.68 3.94 -5.45
C ASN A 150 -1.33 2.78 -6.40
N ILE A 151 -1.23 1.54 -5.90
CA ILE A 151 -1.03 0.37 -6.76
C ILE A 151 -2.17 0.20 -7.77
N MET A 152 -3.42 0.39 -7.33
CA MET A 152 -4.57 0.32 -8.22
C MET A 152 -4.56 1.42 -9.28
N HIS A 153 -4.20 2.65 -8.90
CA HIS A 153 -3.97 3.75 -9.84
C HIS A 153 -2.90 3.35 -10.88
N ASP A 154 -1.73 2.96 -10.40
CA ASP A 154 -0.57 2.65 -11.24
C ASP A 154 -0.86 1.48 -12.20
N VAL A 155 -1.58 0.46 -11.73
CA VAL A 155 -1.99 -0.67 -12.56
C VAL A 155 -3.00 -0.23 -13.61
N TRP A 156 -4.06 0.51 -13.25
CA TRP A 156 -5.08 0.94 -14.20
C TRP A 156 -4.56 1.91 -15.25
N TYR A 157 -3.59 2.75 -14.89
CA TYR A 157 -2.88 3.60 -15.85
C TYR A 157 -2.27 2.78 -16.99
N GLN A 158 -1.64 1.64 -16.68
CA GLN A 158 -1.09 0.73 -17.69
C GLN A 158 -2.16 0.10 -18.60
N TYR A 159 -3.42 0.13 -18.18
CA TYR A 159 -4.58 -0.34 -18.96
C TYR A 159 -5.34 0.80 -19.64
N GLY A 160 -4.80 2.03 -19.66
CA GLY A 160 -5.36 3.17 -20.37
C GLY A 160 -6.38 3.99 -19.58
N PHE A 161 -6.41 3.84 -18.25
CA PHE A 161 -7.07 4.80 -17.38
C PHE A 161 -6.05 5.91 -17.05
N ASP A 162 -5.80 6.76 -18.06
CA ASP A 162 -4.91 7.92 -18.01
C ASP A 162 -5.69 9.23 -17.80
N GLU A 163 -4.99 10.37 -17.82
CA GLU A 163 -5.57 11.68 -17.51
C GLU A 163 -6.71 12.08 -18.46
N PRO A 164 -6.57 11.95 -19.79
CA PRO A 164 -7.69 12.16 -20.70
C PRO A 164 -8.87 11.18 -20.52
N ALA A 165 -8.61 9.97 -20.02
CA ALA A 165 -9.65 8.98 -19.69
C ALA A 165 -10.36 9.26 -18.36
N GLY A 166 -9.88 10.24 -17.58
CA GLY A 166 -10.47 10.64 -16.30
C GLY A 166 -10.04 9.76 -15.14
N ASN A 167 -8.74 9.42 -15.08
CA ASN A 167 -8.15 8.90 -13.86
C ASN A 167 -8.15 9.94 -12.74
N PHE A 168 -7.90 9.49 -11.52
CA PHE A 168 -7.98 10.32 -10.32
C PHE A 168 -6.62 10.85 -9.95
N GLN A 169 -6.39 12.15 -10.12
CA GLN A 169 -5.17 12.79 -9.63
C GLN A 169 -5.34 14.31 -9.40
N ILE A 170 -4.50 14.89 -8.55
CA ILE A 170 -4.52 16.34 -8.26
C ILE A 170 -4.07 17.13 -9.48
N ASN A 171 -2.94 16.72 -10.06
CA ASN A 171 -2.22 17.42 -11.10
C ASN A 171 -1.99 16.45 -12.28
N ASN A 172 -2.47 16.85 -13.46
CA ASN A 172 -2.37 16.04 -14.67
C ASN A 172 -1.05 16.27 -15.41
N TYR A 173 -0.15 17.08 -14.85
CA TYR A 173 1.15 17.42 -15.42
C TYR A 173 1.07 17.94 -16.87
N GLY A 174 -0.06 18.54 -17.23
CA GLY A 174 -0.36 19.03 -18.58
C GLY A 174 -0.82 17.95 -19.59
N ASN A 175 -1.11 16.73 -19.17
CA ASN A 175 -1.56 15.62 -20.02
C ASN A 175 -3.04 15.71 -20.46
N GLY A 176 -3.78 16.73 -20.02
CA GLY A 176 -5.21 16.91 -20.30
C GLY A 176 -6.08 16.32 -19.18
N GLY A 177 -7.38 16.14 -19.41
CA GLY A 177 -8.30 15.63 -18.37
C GLY A 177 -8.82 16.70 -17.40
N ALA A 178 -9.57 16.25 -16.38
CA ALA A 178 -9.94 17.06 -15.24
C ALA A 178 -8.93 16.83 -14.10
N GLU A 179 -8.65 17.87 -13.32
CA GLU A 179 -7.69 17.86 -12.21
C GLU A 179 -8.41 18.00 -10.88
N PHE A 180 -7.67 17.88 -9.77
CA PHE A 180 -8.16 17.98 -8.39
C PHE A 180 -9.20 16.91 -8.04
N ASP A 181 -9.09 15.71 -8.61
CA ASP A 181 -10.03 14.62 -8.42
C ASP A 181 -9.41 13.33 -7.85
N HIS A 182 -8.25 13.46 -7.20
CA HIS A 182 -7.65 12.41 -6.37
C HIS A 182 -8.66 11.76 -5.41
N VAL A 183 -8.37 10.51 -5.05
CA VAL A 183 -9.22 9.73 -4.16
C VAL A 183 -9.07 10.21 -2.72
N LEU A 184 -10.18 10.46 -2.03
CA LEU A 184 -10.22 10.55 -0.58
C LEU A 184 -10.50 9.14 -0.03
N ALA A 185 -9.61 8.60 0.79
CA ALA A 185 -9.60 7.20 1.20
C ALA A 185 -9.60 7.01 2.72
#